data_AF-A0A838V4V2-F1
#
_entry.id   AF-A0A838V4V2-F1
#
_cell.length_a   1.000
_cell.length_b   1.000
_cell.length_c   1.000
_cell.angle_alpha   90.00
_cell.angle_beta   90.00
_cell.angle_gamma   90.00
#
_symmetry.space_group_name_H-M   'P 1'
#
loop_
_entity.id
_entity.type
_entity.pdbx_description
1 polymer ?
#
loop_
_entity_poly.entity_id
_entity_poly.type
_entity_poly.pdbx_seq_one_letter_code
_entity_poly.pdbx_strand_id
1 'polypeptide(L)' 'MKDEIRQVVREHGHLSVDIDSLGDGDDLYQAGMTSHASVNVMIALEDTFDIEFLDSMLKRSVFESVSSISAALSEIGVPA' A
#
# COMPACT_ATOMS: atom_id res chain seq x y z
N MET A 1 -7.25 -9.77 -2.51
CA MET A 1 -6.12 -8.89 -2.09
C MET A 1 -6.23 -7.42 -2.51
N LYS A 2 -6.30 -7.07 -3.81
CA LYS A 2 -6.19 -5.65 -4.24
C LYS A 2 -7.26 -4.72 -3.69
N ASP A 3 -8.50 -5.18 -3.56
CA ASP A 3 -9.59 -4.38 -3.00
C ASP A 3 -9.33 -4.00 -1.54
N GLU A 4 -8.76 -4.92 -0.75
CA GLU A 4 -8.36 -4.67 0.64
C GLU A 4 -7.20 -3.67 0.72
N ILE A 5 -6.19 -3.80 -0.17
CA ILE A 5 -5.11 -2.80 -0.27
C ILE A 5 -5.70 -1.42 -0.57
N ARG A 6 -6.64 -1.33 -1.51
CA ARG A 6 -7.29 -0.06 -1.87
C ARG A 6 -8.10 0.50 -0.72
N GLN A 7 -8.74 -0.34 0.09
CA GLN A 7 -9.41 0.09 1.31
C GLN A 7 -8.42 0.66 2.33
N VAL A 8 -7.32 -0.04 2.61
CA VAL A 8 -6.28 0.44 3.53
C VAL A 8 -5.70 1.77 3.05
N VAL A 9 -5.39 1.90 1.76
CA VAL A 9 -4.89 3.15 1.17
C VAL A 9 -5.92 4.27 1.25
N ARG A 10 -7.22 3.97 1.08
CA ARG A 10 -8.29 4.97 1.24
C ARG A 10 -8.32 5.52 2.67
N GLU A 11 -8.17 4.66 3.66
CA GLU A 11 -8.29 5.01 5.08
C GLU A 11 -7.02 5.68 5.63
N HIS A 12 -5.84 5.24 5.19
CA HIS A 12 -4.55 5.63 5.79
C HIS A 12 -3.59 6.35 4.84
N GLY A 13 -3.83 6.32 3.52
CA GLY A 13 -2.95 6.88 2.50
C GLY A 13 -3.04 8.41 2.36
N HIS A 14 -4.12 9.03 2.87
CA HIS A 14 -4.33 10.49 2.83
C HIS A 14 -4.08 11.11 1.45
N LEU A 15 -4.56 10.44 0.40
CA LEU A 15 -4.41 10.89 -0.98
C LEU A 15 -5.17 12.20 -1.21
N SER A 16 -4.70 12.98 -2.18
CA SER A 16 -5.38 14.20 -2.64
C SER A 16 -6.56 13.91 -3.56
N VAL A 17 -6.66 12.67 -4.04
CA VAL A 17 -7.69 12.16 -4.94
C VAL A 17 -8.26 10.86 -4.39
N ASP A 18 -9.45 10.48 -4.86
CA ASP A 18 -10.03 9.18 -4.51
C ASP A 18 -9.19 8.06 -5.12
N ILE A 19 -8.83 7.05 -4.32
CA ILE A 19 -8.12 5.86 -4.79
C ILE A 19 -8.89 5.18 -5.93
N ASP A 20 -10.23 5.24 -5.93
CA ASP A 20 -11.10 4.68 -6.98
C ASP A 20 -10.97 5.36 -8.34
N SER A 21 -10.34 6.53 -8.38
CA SER A 21 -9.95 7.18 -9.64
C SER A 21 -8.59 6.75 -10.19
N LEU A 22 -7.80 6.01 -9.39
CA LEU A 22 -6.44 5.57 -9.74
C LEU A 22 -6.41 4.12 -10.22
N GLY A 23 -5.62 3.88 -11.26
CA GLY A 23 -5.24 2.55 -11.71
C GLY A 23 -4.25 1.88 -10.76
N ASP A 24 -4.17 0.55 -10.82
CA ASP A 24 -3.34 -0.22 -9.90
C ASP A 24 -1.83 0.07 -9.99
N GLY A 25 -1.37 0.70 -11.07
CA GLY A 25 0.04 1.05 -11.29
C GLY A 25 0.35 2.54 -11.10
N ASP A 26 -0.63 3.36 -10.73
CA ASP A 26 -0.42 4.80 -10.54
C ASP A 26 0.40 5.07 -9.28
N ASP A 27 1.25 6.10 -9.33
CA ASP A 27 2.11 6.49 -8.20
C ASP A 27 1.27 7.20 -7.12
N LEU A 28 1.10 6.52 -5.99
CA LEU A 28 0.35 6.99 -4.83
C LEU A 28 0.98 8.24 -4.22
N TYR A 29 2.31 8.43 -4.30
CA TYR A 29 2.97 9.64 -3.85
C TYR A 29 2.67 10.83 -4.78
N GLN A 30 2.57 10.61 -6.10
CA GLN A 30 2.10 11.64 -7.02
C GLN A 30 0.62 11.97 -6.78
N ALA A 31 -0.18 10.98 -6.34
CA ALA A 31 -1.56 11.17 -5.91
C ALA A 31 -1.69 11.86 -4.53
N GLY A 32 -0.58 12.22 -3.87
CA GLY A 32 -0.56 12.99 -2.63
C GLY A 32 -0.22 12.21 -1.37
N MET A 33 0.09 10.91 -1.47
CA MET A 33 0.57 10.13 -0.32
C MET A 33 1.89 10.71 0.18
N THR A 34 1.97 10.96 1.49
CA THR A 34 3.20 11.42 2.14
C THR A 34 4.01 10.25 2.69
N SER A 35 5.29 10.47 2.99
CA SER A 35 6.14 9.44 3.62
C SER A 35 5.58 8.96 4.96
N HIS A 36 4.93 9.84 5.73
CA HIS A 36 4.28 9.46 6.98
C HIS A 36 3.02 8.61 6.71
N ALA A 37 2.19 9.02 5.74
CA ALA A 37 1.02 8.22 5.36
C ALA A 37 1.40 6.81 4.88
N SER A 38 2.52 6.64 4.15
CA SER A 38 2.99 5.31 3.76
C SER A 38 3.35 4.41 4.94
N VAL A 39 3.83 4.97 6.06
CA VAL A 39 4.08 4.18 7.28
C VAL A 39 2.75 3.73 7.90
N ASN A 40 1.73 4.59 7.93
CA ASN A 40 0.42 4.20 8.43
C ASN A 40 -0.24 3.14 7.55
N VAL A 41 -0.10 3.25 6.22
CA VAL A 41 -0.54 2.21 5.28
C VAL A 41 0.18 0.90 5.57
N MET A 42 1.50 0.91 5.77
CA MET A 42 2.26 -0.30 6.11
C MET A 42 1.71 -0.99 7.36
N ILE A 43 1.56 -0.25 8.47
CA ILE A 43 1.04 -0.80 9.73
C ILE A 43 -0.37 -1.37 9.54
N ALA A 44 -1.24 -0.67 8.82
CA ALA A 44 -2.59 -1.15 8.54
C ALA A 44 -2.61 -2.39 7.64
N LEU A 45 -1.66 -2.55 6.72
CA LEU A 45 -1.50 -3.77 5.93
C LEU A 45 -1.02 -4.95 6.79
N GLU A 46 -0.08 -4.71 7.72
CA GLU A 46 0.35 -5.71 8.70
C GLU A 46 -0.83 -6.23 9.52
N ASP A 47 -1.65 -5.32 10.06
CA ASP A 47 -2.86 -5.64 10.82
C ASP A 47 -3.92 -6.36 9.95
N THR A 48 -4.12 -5.91 8.70
CA THR A 48 -5.16 -6.46 7.80
C THR A 48 -4.84 -7.88 7.36
N PHE A 49 -3.57 -8.16 7.06
CA PHE A 49 -3.13 -9.44 6.51
C PHE A 49 -2.48 -10.37 7.56
N ASP A 50 -2.36 -9.94 8.82
CA ASP A 50 -1.69 -10.67 9.91
C ASP A 50 -0.24 -11.05 9.53
N ILE A 51 0.51 -10.06 9.03
CA ILE A 51 1.90 -10.19 8.56
C ILE A 51 2.80 -9.09 9.14
N GLU A 52 4.12 -9.23 8.97
CA GLU A 52 5.09 -8.18 9.24
C GLU A 52 5.95 -7.93 8.00
N PHE A 53 6.19 -6.67 7.64
CA PHE A 53 7.12 -6.32 6.57
C PHE A 53 8.57 -6.41 7.06
N LEU A 54 9.44 -7.01 6.25
CA LEU A 54 10.89 -7.02 6.51
C LEU A 54 11.49 -5.62 6.32
N ASP A 55 12.50 -5.26 7.11
CA ASP A 55 13.24 -3.99 6.98
C ASP A 55 13.72 -3.70 5.54
N SER A 56 14.10 -4.75 4.81
CA SER A 56 14.54 -4.65 3.40
C SER A 56 13.43 -4.25 2.42
N MET A 57 12.17 -4.39 2.83
CA MET A 57 10.96 -4.03 2.09
C MET A 57 10.45 -2.63 2.45
N LEU A 58 10.98 -1.99 3.49
CA LEU A 58 10.57 -0.66 3.96
C LEU A 58 11.15 0.48 3.10
N LYS A 59 10.90 0.39 1.79
CA LYS A 59 11.36 1.34 0.77
C LYS A 59 10.19 1.94 0.01
N ARG A 60 10.36 3.18 -0.43
CA ARG A 60 9.34 3.94 -1.18
C ARG A 60 8.71 3.14 -2.33
N SER A 61 9.52 2.37 -3.07
CA SER A 61 9.03 1.62 -4.24
C SER A 61 8.04 0.50 -3.90
N VAL A 62 8.05 -0.03 -2.67
CA VAL A 62 7.08 -1.05 -2.24
C VAL A 62 5.69 -0.46 -2.07
N PHE A 63 5.61 0.77 -1.59
CA PHE A 63 4.35 1.47 -1.34
C PHE A 63 3.99 2.44 -2.47
N GLU A 64 4.70 2.40 -3.60
CA GLU A 64 4.51 3.35 -4.71
C GLU A 64 3.18 3.18 -5.43
N SER A 65 2.65 1.95 -5.52
CA SER A 65 1.40 1.65 -6.21
C SER A 65 0.68 0.47 -5.55
N VAL A 66 -0.62 0.32 -5.83
CA VAL A 66 -1.40 -0.87 -5.38
C VAL A 66 -0.78 -2.16 -5.91
N SER A 67 -0.25 -2.15 -7.14
CA SER A 67 0.44 -3.30 -7.73
C SER A 67 1.75 -3.62 -7.01
N SER A 68 2.54 -2.60 -6.64
CA SER A 68 3.78 -2.79 -5.87
C SER A 68 3.50 -3.38 -4.50
N ILE A 69 2.47 -2.88 -3.81
CA ILE A 69 2.04 -3.41 -2.51
C ILE A 69 1.58 -4.86 -2.65
N SER A 70 0.74 -5.15 -3.64
CA SER A 70 0.24 -6.50 -3.90
C SER A 70 1.37 -7.50 -4.21
N ALA A 71 2.39 -7.07 -4.96
CA ALA A 71 3.56 -7.88 -5.23
C ALA A 71 4.36 -8.15 -3.95
N ALA A 72 4.58 -7.11 -3.13
CA ALA A 72 5.27 -7.24 -1.86
C ALA A 72 4.55 -8.19 -0.88
N LEU A 73 3.23 -8.09 -0.76
CA LEU A 73 2.42 -9.00 0.04
C LEU A 73 2.51 -10.45 -0.47
N SER A 74 2.55 -10.63 -1.79
CA SER A 74 2.74 -11.96 -2.39
C SER A 74 4.12 -12.56 -2.08
N GLU A 75 5.18 -11.73 -2.04
CA GLU A 75 6.54 -12.18 -1.70
C GLU A 75 6.65 -12.72 -0.27
N ILE A 76 5.83 -12.21 0.65
CA ILE A 76 5.79 -12.65 2.06
C ILE A 76 4.70 -13.69 2.35
N GLY A 77 4.01 -14.19 1.32
CA GLY A 77 3.12 -15.34 1.42
C GLY A 77 1.64 -15.04 1.56
N VAL A 78 1.20 -13.78 1.38
CA VAL A 78 -0.23 -13.46 1.30
C VAL A 78 -0.79 -13.91 -0.05
N PRO A 79 -1.80 -14.81 -0.10
CA PRO A 79 -2.38 -15.26 -1.36
C PRO A 79 -3.26 -14.17 -2.01
N ALA A 80 -3.21 -14.09 -3.35
CA ALA A 80 -3.89 -13.08 -4.18
C ALA A 80 -5.43 -13.11 -4.08
#